data_AF-A0A4Y2NAB4-F1
#
_entry.id   AF-A0A4Y2NAB4-F1
#
_cell.length_a   1.000
_cell.length_b   1.000
_cell.length_c   1.000
_cell.angle_alpha   90.00
_cell.angle_beta   90.00
_cell.angle_gamma   90.00
#
_symmetry.space_group_name_H-M   'P 1'
#
loop_
_entity.id
_entity.type
_entity.pdbx_description
1 polymer ?
#
loop_
_entity_poly.entity_id
_entity_poly.type
_entity_poly.pdbx_seq_one_letter_code
_entity_poly.pdbx_strand_id
1 'polypeptide(L)'
;MDDPTVHGALGKSIAQVYAIEFQNHGLPHAHILIVLLAADKFSTSEHIDKFVRAEIPSSIENLRLHEIVTKCLMHGPCGIYNPGAPCMEVGQCKKMFPKEFRTETTMNVSVYPLYRRCPSDTTFVRGREMDNRFVVPYNPYLLLKYNAHINIEVCTSLRAVKYIYKYIYKRFDCANMVLSVEQVQSNQIVNYIDARYVRMWRLLGSHMHDRSHAVMRLPVHHSN
;
A
#
# COMPACT_ATOMS: atom_id res chain seq x y z
N MET A 1 -5.49 8.43 13.20
CA MET A 1 -4.34 8.01 12.36
C MET A 1 -3.59 9.29 12.04
N ASP A 2 -2.95 9.85 13.06
CA ASP A 2 -2.72 11.30 13.10
C ASP A 2 -1.29 11.64 12.64
N ASP A 3 -0.36 10.70 12.64
CA ASP A 3 1.03 10.96 12.27
C ASP A 3 1.27 11.49 10.87
N PRO A 4 0.64 10.92 9.82
CA PRO A 4 0.92 11.36 8.47
C PRO A 4 0.41 12.78 8.20
N THR A 5 -0.55 13.27 8.99
CA THR A 5 -1.33 14.48 8.68
C THR A 5 -1.35 15.53 9.77
N VAL A 6 -1.46 15.13 11.05
CA VAL A 6 -1.39 15.99 12.24
C VAL A 6 0.04 16.19 12.71
N HIS A 7 0.87 15.15 12.73
CA HIS A 7 2.28 15.27 13.14
C HIS A 7 3.24 15.51 11.97
N GLY A 8 2.73 15.57 10.74
CA GLY A 8 3.50 15.96 9.56
C GLY A 8 4.63 14.98 9.21
N ALA A 9 4.49 13.69 9.52
CA ALA A 9 5.54 12.69 9.26
C ALA A 9 5.91 12.55 7.77
N LEU A 10 5.04 13.04 6.87
CA LEU A 10 5.25 13.09 5.42
C LEU A 10 5.24 14.54 4.86
N GLY A 11 5.31 15.54 5.73
CA GLY A 11 5.10 16.95 5.39
C GLY A 11 3.69 17.45 5.72
N LYS A 12 3.45 18.76 5.54
CA LYS A 12 2.16 19.37 5.87
C LYS A 12 1.10 19.01 4.83
N SER A 13 -0.01 18.43 5.29
CA SER A 13 -1.13 18.01 4.44
C SER A 13 -2.17 19.12 4.25
N ILE A 14 -2.73 19.22 3.05
CA ILE A 14 -3.93 20.04 2.76
C ILE A 14 -5.20 19.19 2.66
N ALA A 15 -5.07 17.91 2.33
CA ALA A 15 -6.22 17.03 2.23
C ALA A 15 -5.81 15.60 2.57
N GLN A 16 -6.75 14.85 3.14
CA GLN A 16 -6.60 13.43 3.36
C GLN A 16 -7.91 12.74 3.03
N VAL A 17 -7.80 11.54 2.46
CA VAL A 17 -8.92 10.65 2.27
C VAL A 17 -8.47 9.24 2.58
N TYR A 18 -9.26 8.48 3.31
CA TYR A 18 -9.01 7.06 3.48
C TYR A 18 -10.26 6.21 3.28
N ALA A 19 -10.03 4.97 2.91
CA ALA A 19 -11.02 3.91 2.85
C ALA A 19 -10.46 2.66 3.52
N ILE A 20 -11.29 1.97 4.28
CA ILE A 20 -10.94 0.71 4.95
C ILE A 20 -11.69 -0.41 4.23
N GLU A 21 -10.93 -1.33 3.67
CA GLU A 21 -11.42 -2.56 3.05
C GLU A 21 -11.07 -3.75 3.95
N PHE A 22 -11.98 -4.70 4.11
CA PHE A 22 -11.68 -5.94 4.82
C PHE A 22 -11.26 -6.97 3.78
N GLN A 23 -9.98 -7.37 3.82
CA GLN A 23 -9.49 -8.42 2.94
C GLN A 23 -10.05 -9.78 3.40
N ASN A 24 -9.96 -10.81 2.55
CA ASN A 24 -10.31 -12.18 2.92
C ASN A 24 -9.66 -12.51 4.28
N HIS A 25 -10.45 -13.05 5.23
CA HIS A 25 -10.12 -13.26 6.65
C HIS A 25 -10.29 -12.06 7.59
N GLY A 26 -10.91 -10.96 7.14
CA GLY A 26 -11.45 -9.92 8.01
C GLY A 26 -10.39 -8.95 8.56
N LEU A 27 -9.15 -9.00 8.05
CA LEU A 27 -8.12 -8.04 8.41
C LEU A 27 -8.39 -6.69 7.74
N PRO A 28 -8.44 -5.59 8.51
CA PRO A 28 -8.65 -4.27 7.94
C PRO A 28 -7.41 -3.84 7.13
N HIS A 29 -7.65 -3.44 5.90
CA HIS A 29 -6.69 -2.86 4.98
C HIS A 29 -7.10 -1.43 4.68
N ALA A 30 -6.22 -0.48 5.00
CA ALA A 30 -6.49 0.94 4.75
C ALA A 30 -5.80 1.41 3.46
N HIS A 31 -6.57 2.01 2.57
CA HIS A 31 -6.06 2.85 1.49
C HIS A 31 -6.14 4.31 1.93
N ILE A 32 -5.00 4.99 1.98
CA ILE A 32 -4.91 6.38 2.45
C ILE A 32 -4.25 7.22 1.36
N LEU A 33 -4.91 8.30 0.97
CA LEU A 33 -4.38 9.34 0.11
C LEU A 33 -4.14 10.61 0.93
N ILE A 34 -2.92 11.13 0.85
CA ILE A 34 -2.55 12.39 1.49
C ILE A 34 -2.13 13.35 0.39
N VAL A 35 -2.77 14.51 0.35
CA VAL A 35 -2.42 15.62 -0.54
C VAL A 35 -1.61 16.62 0.28
N LEU A 36 -0.36 16.80 -0.09
CA LEU A 36 0.57 17.72 0.58
C LEU A 36 0.43 19.15 0.07
N LEU A 37 0.76 20.12 0.93
CA LEU A 37 0.98 21.51 0.53
C LEU A 37 2.03 21.59 -0.57
N ALA A 38 1.91 22.59 -1.45
CA ALA A 38 2.83 22.75 -2.58
C ALA A 38 4.30 22.85 -2.15
N ALA A 39 4.58 23.51 -1.02
CA ALA A 39 5.93 23.64 -0.45
C ALA A 39 6.49 22.31 0.10
N ASP A 40 5.62 21.39 0.52
CA ASP A 40 5.97 20.09 1.08
C ASP A 40 5.96 18.96 0.03
N LYS A 41 5.64 19.26 -1.24
CA LYS A 41 5.60 18.24 -2.29
C LYS A 41 6.98 17.61 -2.51
N PHE A 42 6.95 16.30 -2.75
CA PHE A 42 8.11 15.53 -3.18
C PHE A 42 8.49 15.87 -4.64
N SER A 43 9.23 16.95 -4.81
CA SER A 43 9.58 17.50 -6.13
C SER A 43 10.94 17.01 -6.66
N THR A 44 11.80 16.44 -5.81
CA THR A 44 13.11 15.90 -6.21
C THR A 44 13.31 14.47 -5.69
N SER A 45 14.19 13.72 -6.34
CA SER A 45 14.58 12.38 -5.92
C SER A 45 15.22 12.38 -4.52
N GLU A 46 16.08 13.35 -4.20
CA GLU A 46 16.67 13.41 -2.86
C GLU A 46 15.62 13.70 -1.79
N HIS A 47 14.60 14.50 -2.12
CA HIS A 47 13.50 14.73 -1.19
C HIS A 47 12.71 13.44 -0.97
N ILE A 48 12.43 12.66 -2.02
CA ILE A 48 11.75 11.35 -1.90
C ILE A 48 12.56 10.39 -1.03
N ASP A 49 13.86 10.27 -1.27
CA ASP A 49 14.74 9.31 -0.59
C ASP A 49 14.87 9.57 0.92
N LYS A 50 14.60 10.80 1.38
CA LYS A 50 14.50 11.13 2.81
C LYS A 50 13.30 10.48 3.49
N PHE A 51 12.22 10.21 2.75
CA PHE A 51 10.96 9.74 3.32
C PHE A 51 10.58 8.33 2.89
N VAL A 52 11.00 7.89 1.71
CA VAL A 52 10.65 6.58 1.15
C VAL A 52 11.92 5.83 0.79
N ARG A 53 12.01 4.59 1.27
CA ARG A 53 13.10 3.65 0.97
C ARG A 53 12.52 2.38 0.39
N ALA A 54 13.30 1.70 -0.45
CA ALA A 54 12.94 0.41 -1.03
C ALA A 54 14.11 -0.59 -0.91
N GLU A 55 14.82 -0.54 0.22
CA GLU A 55 16.02 -1.33 0.50
C GLU A 55 15.89 -2.05 1.85
N ILE A 56 16.58 -3.18 1.98
CA ILE A 56 16.76 -3.92 3.23
C ILE A 56 17.68 -3.07 4.13
N PRO A 57 17.23 -2.66 5.33
CA PRO A 57 18.06 -1.94 6.28
C PRO A 57 19.24 -2.80 6.76
N SER A 58 20.34 -2.16 7.20
CA SER A 58 21.43 -2.87 7.87
C SER A 58 20.95 -3.49 9.19
N SER A 59 21.22 -4.78 9.38
CA SER A 59 20.93 -5.50 10.63
C SER A 59 21.82 -5.04 11.79
N ILE A 60 22.96 -4.42 11.49
CA ILE A 60 23.90 -3.90 12.50
C ILE A 60 23.47 -2.50 12.95
N GLU A 61 23.13 -1.61 12.00
CA GLU A 61 22.80 -0.23 12.31
C GLU A 61 21.38 -0.08 12.88
N ASN A 62 20.42 -0.87 12.36
CA ASN A 62 19.03 -0.80 12.79
C ASN A 62 18.34 -2.16 12.68
N LEU A 63 18.66 -3.03 13.64
CA LEU A 63 18.10 -4.37 13.72
C LEU A 63 16.57 -4.38 13.72
N ARG A 64 15.94 -3.46 14.47
CA ARG A 64 14.47 -3.41 14.56
C ARG A 64 13.83 -3.10 13.20
N LEU A 65 14.33 -2.12 12.47
CA LEU A 65 13.79 -1.81 11.14
C LEU A 65 14.07 -2.97 10.17
N HIS A 66 15.25 -3.58 10.25
CA HIS A 66 15.61 -4.76 9.45
C HIS A 66 14.60 -5.91 9.66
N GLU A 67 14.29 -6.26 10.90
CA GLU A 67 13.31 -7.30 11.23
C GLU A 67 11.92 -7.00 10.69
N ILE A 68 11.45 -5.75 10.83
CA ILE A 68 10.13 -5.34 10.32
C ILE A 68 10.10 -5.41 8.78
N VAL A 69 11.14 -4.91 8.12
CA VAL A 69 11.20 -4.89 6.65
C VAL A 69 11.25 -6.32 6.10
N THR A 70 12.13 -7.16 6.63
CA THR A 70 12.28 -8.55 6.17
C THR A 70 11.02 -9.39 6.41
N LYS A 71 10.34 -9.17 7.55
CA LYS A 71 9.10 -9.87 7.89
C LYS A 71 7.90 -9.39 7.08
N CYS A 72 7.72 -8.07 6.98
CA CYS A 72 6.47 -7.49 6.48
C CYS A 72 6.60 -6.99 5.04
N LEU A 73 7.69 -6.31 4.68
CA LEU A 73 7.81 -5.51 3.45
C LEU A 73 8.54 -6.22 2.32
N MET A 74 8.90 -7.49 2.49
CA MET A 74 9.46 -8.29 1.39
C MET A 74 8.33 -8.88 0.55
N HIS A 75 8.34 -8.59 -0.74
CA HIS A 75 7.51 -9.32 -1.69
C HIS A 75 7.93 -10.79 -1.65
N GLY A 76 6.96 -11.69 -1.47
CA GLY A 76 7.26 -13.12 -1.43
C GLY A 76 7.84 -13.61 -2.76
N PRO A 77 8.51 -14.78 -2.77
CA PRO A 77 8.98 -15.40 -4.00
C PRO A 77 7.86 -15.51 -5.04
N CYS A 78 8.15 -15.09 -6.26
CA CYS A 78 7.25 -15.13 -7.42
C CYS A 78 8.07 -15.34 -8.70
N GLY A 79 7.40 -15.36 -9.85
CA GLY A 79 8.07 -15.58 -11.13
C GLY A 79 8.56 -17.02 -11.25
N ILE A 80 9.78 -17.18 -11.74
CA ILE A 80 10.46 -18.48 -11.85
C ILE A 80 10.58 -19.20 -10.51
N TYR A 81 10.68 -18.46 -9.40
CA TYR A 81 10.89 -19.03 -8.07
C TYR A 81 9.61 -19.57 -7.43
N ASN A 82 8.46 -19.09 -7.88
CA ASN A 82 7.14 -19.54 -7.48
C ASN A 82 6.08 -19.14 -8.52
N PRO A 83 5.90 -19.94 -9.59
CA PRO A 83 4.92 -19.65 -10.64
C PRO A 83 3.47 -19.66 -10.15
N GLY A 84 3.18 -20.35 -9.05
CA GLY A 84 1.86 -20.43 -8.43
C GLY A 84 1.56 -19.31 -7.43
N ALA A 85 2.43 -18.30 -7.31
CA ALA A 85 2.19 -17.20 -6.37
C ALA A 85 0.91 -16.42 -6.75
N PRO A 86 0.08 -15.95 -5.79
CA PRO A 86 -1.15 -15.20 -6.08
C PRO A 86 -0.94 -13.91 -6.87
N CYS A 87 0.29 -13.38 -6.89
CA CYS A 87 0.65 -12.21 -7.66
C CYS A 87 0.95 -12.51 -9.14
N MET A 88 1.01 -13.77 -9.56
CA MET A 88 1.31 -14.16 -10.94
C MET A 88 0.10 -14.03 -11.85
N GLU A 89 0.31 -13.52 -13.05
CA GLU A 89 -0.67 -13.43 -14.13
C GLU A 89 0.07 -13.58 -15.46
N VAL A 90 -0.36 -14.53 -16.28
CA VAL A 90 0.24 -14.81 -17.61
C VAL A 90 1.78 -14.92 -17.54
N GLY A 91 2.29 -15.63 -16.53
CA GLY A 91 3.73 -15.87 -16.35
C GLY A 91 4.54 -14.68 -15.81
N GLN A 92 3.92 -13.54 -15.53
CA GLN A 92 4.58 -12.36 -14.95
C GLN A 92 3.95 -11.96 -13.61
N CYS A 93 4.73 -11.38 -12.71
CA CYS A 93 4.18 -10.81 -11.48
C CYS A 93 3.39 -9.54 -11.82
N LYS A 94 2.10 -9.47 -11.44
CA LYS A 94 1.25 -8.27 -11.61
C LYS A 94 1.85 -7.01 -11.00
N LYS A 95 2.67 -7.17 -9.95
CA LYS A 95 3.38 -6.08 -9.26
C LYS A 95 4.77 -5.78 -9.84
N MET A 96 5.15 -6.49 -10.91
CA MET A 96 6.43 -6.37 -11.62
C MET A 96 7.64 -6.60 -10.72
N PHE A 97 7.61 -7.66 -9.91
CA PHE A 97 8.75 -8.14 -9.13
C PHE A 97 9.47 -9.29 -9.85
N PRO A 98 10.81 -9.42 -9.72
CA PRO A 98 11.72 -8.48 -9.04
C PRO A 98 11.82 -7.13 -9.77
N LYS A 99 12.02 -6.04 -9.02
CA LYS A 99 12.31 -4.72 -9.58
C LYS A 99 13.76 -4.66 -10.09
N GLU A 100 14.08 -3.66 -10.91
CA GLU A 100 15.46 -3.40 -11.31
C GLU A 100 16.27 -2.79 -10.17
N PHE A 101 17.56 -3.10 -10.11
CA PHE A 101 18.49 -2.35 -9.25
C PHE A 101 18.67 -0.92 -9.79
N ARG A 102 18.79 0.03 -8.88
CA ARG A 102 19.04 1.44 -9.19
C ARG A 102 19.87 2.07 -8.09
N THR A 103 20.89 2.84 -8.47
CA THR A 103 21.74 3.59 -7.54
C THR A 103 21.11 4.89 -7.06
N GLU A 104 20.06 5.37 -7.73
CA GLU A 104 19.34 6.60 -7.38
C GLU A 104 17.85 6.47 -7.72
N THR A 105 17.02 7.23 -7.02
CA THR A 105 15.60 7.36 -7.35
C THR A 105 15.44 8.26 -8.57
N THR A 106 14.66 7.83 -9.57
CA THR A 106 14.36 8.65 -10.74
C THR A 106 12.88 8.98 -10.84
N MET A 107 12.58 10.22 -11.22
CA MET A 107 11.21 10.67 -11.43
C MET A 107 10.65 10.03 -12.69
N ASN A 108 9.57 9.26 -12.56
CA ASN A 108 8.84 8.73 -13.70
C ASN A 108 7.62 9.61 -13.95
N VAL A 109 7.58 10.25 -15.12
CA VAL A 109 6.52 11.20 -15.51
C VAL A 109 5.14 10.53 -15.59
N SER A 110 5.09 9.20 -15.80
CA SER A 110 3.83 8.53 -16.13
C SER A 110 3.07 7.94 -14.93
N VAL A 111 3.74 7.46 -13.88
CA VAL A 111 3.07 6.70 -12.81
C VAL A 111 3.64 7.00 -11.40
N TYR A 112 4.69 6.30 -10.99
CA TYR A 112 5.34 6.38 -9.69
C TYR A 112 6.86 6.50 -9.87
N PRO A 113 7.59 7.21 -8.99
CA PRO A 113 9.04 7.23 -9.01
C PRO A 113 9.64 5.82 -9.02
N LEU A 114 10.75 5.67 -9.72
CA LEU A 114 11.52 4.44 -9.72
C LEU A 114 12.53 4.54 -8.59
N TYR A 115 12.21 3.91 -7.47
CA TYR A 115 13.00 4.01 -6.24
C TYR A 115 14.41 3.42 -6.36
N ARG A 116 15.35 4.05 -5.65
CA ARG A 116 16.69 3.52 -5.39
C ARG A 116 16.62 2.15 -4.74
N ARG A 117 17.38 1.21 -5.30
CA ARG A 117 17.56 -0.18 -4.88
C ARG A 117 19.00 -0.55 -5.17
N CYS A 118 19.93 -0.18 -4.29
CA CYS A 118 21.34 -0.51 -4.50
C CYS A 118 21.54 -2.03 -4.39
N PRO A 119 22.42 -2.64 -5.21
CA PRO A 119 22.92 -3.98 -4.94
C PRO A 119 23.59 -4.00 -3.56
N SER A 120 23.16 -4.92 -2.70
CA SER A 120 23.68 -5.09 -1.34
C SER A 120 23.56 -6.56 -0.93
N ASP A 121 23.95 -6.85 0.31
CA ASP A 121 23.72 -8.15 0.93
C ASP A 121 22.24 -8.55 0.87
N THR A 122 22.04 -9.86 0.81
CA THR A 122 20.75 -10.53 0.73
C THR A 122 20.24 -10.87 2.13
N THR A 123 18.96 -11.25 2.20
CA THR A 123 18.36 -11.79 3.42
C THR A 123 17.47 -12.98 3.11
N PHE A 124 17.31 -13.88 4.07
CA PHE A 124 16.53 -15.09 3.89
C PHE A 124 15.06 -14.84 4.23
N VAL A 125 14.20 -14.88 3.22
CA VAL A 125 12.77 -14.61 3.34
C VAL A 125 12.00 -15.80 2.80
N ARG A 126 11.15 -16.40 3.65
CA ARG A 126 10.26 -17.52 3.27
C ARG A 126 11.00 -18.66 2.56
N GLY A 127 12.17 -19.03 3.07
CA GLY A 127 12.94 -20.16 2.55
C GLY A 127 13.83 -19.84 1.34
N ARG A 128 13.96 -18.56 0.94
CA ARG A 128 14.83 -18.15 -0.16
C ARG A 128 15.64 -16.92 0.17
N GLU A 129 16.81 -16.84 -0.43
CA GLU A 129 17.66 -15.66 -0.41
C GLU A 129 17.07 -14.60 -1.35
N MET A 130 16.87 -13.39 -0.83
CA MET A 130 16.22 -12.28 -1.53
C MET A 130 17.00 -10.99 -1.28
N ASP A 131 16.97 -10.10 -2.28
CA ASP A 131 17.69 -8.82 -2.27
C ASP A 131 16.74 -7.62 -2.34
N ASN A 132 17.30 -6.42 -2.46
CA ASN A 132 16.58 -5.15 -2.54
C ASN A 132 15.56 -5.08 -3.69
N ARG A 133 15.62 -5.95 -4.70
CA ARG A 133 14.65 -5.94 -5.81
C ARG A 133 13.25 -6.37 -5.37
N PHE A 134 13.13 -7.02 -4.22
CA PHE A 134 11.85 -7.53 -3.68
C PHE A 134 11.24 -6.67 -2.58
N VAL A 135 11.93 -5.62 -2.14
CA VAL A 135 11.43 -4.75 -1.08
C VAL A 135 10.27 -3.90 -1.58
N VAL A 136 9.17 -3.88 -0.85
CA VAL A 136 8.05 -2.95 -1.07
C VAL A 136 8.44 -1.59 -0.51
N PRO A 137 8.22 -0.46 -1.23
CA PRO A 137 8.57 0.87 -0.73
C PRO A 137 7.92 1.23 0.61
N TYR A 138 8.67 1.86 1.50
CA TYR A 138 8.21 2.15 2.86
C TYR A 138 8.82 3.43 3.43
N ASN A 139 8.19 3.97 4.49
CA ASN A 139 8.76 5.04 5.32
C ASN A 139 9.28 4.44 6.63
N PRO A 140 10.57 4.59 6.97
CA PRO A 140 11.17 4.01 8.17
C PRO A 140 10.45 4.40 9.48
N TYR A 141 10.04 5.66 9.61
CA TYR A 141 9.37 6.17 10.81
C TYR A 141 8.01 5.48 11.01
N LEU A 142 7.20 5.40 9.96
CA LEU A 142 5.88 4.78 10.02
C LEU A 142 5.98 3.28 10.31
N LEU A 143 6.96 2.57 9.73
CA LEU A 143 7.18 1.16 10.05
C LEU A 143 7.59 0.94 11.50
N LEU A 144 8.54 1.73 12.01
CA LEU A 144 9.00 1.60 13.40
C LEU A 144 7.88 1.88 14.40
N LYS A 145 7.01 2.86 14.09
CA LYS A 145 5.89 3.26 14.94
C LYS A 145 4.76 2.22 14.94
N TYR A 146 4.36 1.72 13.77
CA TYR A 146 3.17 0.90 13.63
C TYR A 146 3.43 -0.61 13.56
N ASN A 147 4.68 -1.04 13.29
CA ASN A 147 5.08 -2.44 13.18
C ASN A 147 4.13 -3.27 12.27
N ALA A 148 3.81 -2.71 11.10
CA ALA A 148 2.80 -3.24 10.18
C ALA A 148 3.30 -3.22 8.73
N HIS A 149 2.62 -3.96 7.85
CA HIS A 149 2.87 -3.87 6.41
C HIS A 149 2.26 -2.58 5.83
N ILE A 150 3.10 -1.58 5.61
CA ILE A 150 2.71 -0.26 5.09
C ILE A 150 3.49 0.02 3.81
N ASN A 151 2.84 -0.12 2.65
CA ASN A 151 3.40 0.32 1.37
C ASN A 151 3.17 1.83 1.19
N ILE A 152 4.20 2.55 0.76
CA ILE A 152 4.12 4.00 0.52
C ILE A 152 4.59 4.31 -0.89
N GLU A 153 3.70 4.87 -1.69
CA GLU A 153 3.97 5.26 -3.08
C GLU A 153 3.80 6.77 -3.22
N VAL A 154 4.82 7.43 -3.81
CA VAL A 154 4.79 8.86 -4.11
C VAL A 154 4.08 9.06 -5.45
N CYS A 155 3.01 9.84 -5.44
CA CYS A 155 2.17 10.05 -6.62
C CYS A 155 2.38 11.47 -7.16
N THR A 156 3.11 11.60 -8.27
CA THR A 156 3.33 12.91 -8.92
C THR A 156 2.47 13.12 -10.16
N SER A 157 1.89 12.06 -10.73
CA SER A 157 1.10 12.15 -11.97
C SER A 157 -0.41 12.21 -11.72
N LEU A 158 -1.14 12.92 -12.58
CA LEU A 158 -2.61 12.94 -12.58
C LEU A 158 -3.23 11.54 -12.78
N ARG A 159 -2.50 10.63 -13.45
CA ARG A 159 -2.91 9.22 -13.61
C ARG A 159 -2.86 8.46 -12.28
N ALA A 160 -1.81 8.67 -11.48
CA ALA A 160 -1.70 8.08 -10.15
C ALA A 160 -2.81 8.62 -9.22
N VAL A 161 -3.11 9.92 -9.31
CA VAL A 161 -4.24 10.52 -8.56
C VAL A 161 -5.56 9.89 -8.99
N LYS A 162 -5.88 9.83 -10.29
CA LYS A 162 -7.10 9.19 -10.79
C LYS A 162 -7.23 7.73 -10.34
N TYR A 163 -6.12 6.99 -10.35
CA TYR A 163 -6.07 5.62 -9.86
C TYR A 163 -6.42 5.53 -8.37
N ILE A 164 -5.88 6.39 -7.52
CA ILE A 164 -6.18 6.35 -6.07
C ILE A 164 -7.63 6.78 -5.79
N TYR A 165 -8.13 7.79 -6.50
CA TYR A 165 -9.56 8.13 -6.46
C TYR A 165 -10.44 6.93 -6.87
N LYS A 166 -10.01 6.08 -7.81
CA LYS A 166 -10.75 4.84 -8.12
C LYS A 166 -10.88 3.92 -6.91
N TYR A 167 -9.89 3.79 -6.02
CA TYR A 167 -9.97 2.91 -4.83
C TYR A 167 -10.76 3.54 -3.69
N ILE A 168 -10.56 4.84 -3.45
CA ILE A 168 -11.34 5.60 -2.46
C ILE A 168 -12.83 5.60 -2.80
N TYR A 169 -13.15 5.76 -4.09
CA TYR A 169 -14.52 5.86 -4.59
C TYR A 169 -15.00 4.56 -5.24
N LYS A 170 -14.21 3.48 -5.17
CA LYS A 170 -14.72 2.15 -5.47
C LYS A 170 -15.79 1.93 -4.41
N ARG A 171 -17.06 1.97 -4.83
CA ARG A 171 -18.19 1.73 -3.95
C ARG A 171 -17.89 0.46 -3.18
N PHE A 172 -18.17 0.50 -1.88
CA PHE A 172 -18.28 -0.69 -1.04
C PHE A 172 -18.91 -1.78 -1.89
N ASP A 173 -18.12 -2.76 -2.33
CA ASP A 173 -18.70 -3.98 -2.84
C ASP A 173 -19.44 -4.51 -1.61
N CYS A 174 -20.75 -4.24 -1.58
CA CYS A 174 -21.68 -4.88 -0.67
C CYS A 174 -21.28 -6.34 -0.69
N ALA A 175 -21.10 -6.95 0.48
CA ALA A 175 -21.04 -8.39 0.56
C ALA A 175 -22.27 -8.90 -0.19
N ASN A 176 -22.09 -9.32 -1.45
CA ASN A 176 -23.13 -9.94 -2.24
C ASN A 176 -23.29 -11.30 -1.60
N MET A 177 -24.13 -11.35 -0.57
CA MET A 177 -24.64 -12.60 -0.06
C MET A 177 -25.63 -13.09 -1.10
N VAL A 178 -25.10 -13.72 -2.16
CA VAL A 178 -25.93 -14.52 -3.06
C VAL A 178 -26.39 -15.70 -2.22
N LEU A 179 -27.61 -15.63 -1.71
CA LEU A 179 -28.35 -16.79 -1.25
C LEU A 179 -28.79 -17.55 -2.50
N SER A 180 -27.86 -18.24 -3.15
CA SER A 180 -28.23 -19.34 -4.04
C SER A 180 -28.53 -20.53 -3.13
N VAL A 181 -29.77 -21.02 -3.21
CA VAL A 181 -30.26 -22.19 -2.45
C VAL A 181 -29.52 -23.47 -2.87
N GLU A 182 -28.65 -23.39 -3.87
CA GLU A 182 -27.89 -24.51 -4.41
C GLU A 182 -26.42 -24.13 -4.53
N GLN A 183 -25.55 -25.01 -4.00
CA GLN A 183 -24.08 -24.94 -3.89
C GLN A 183 -23.50 -24.20 -2.67
N VAL A 184 -23.75 -24.80 -1.50
CA VAL A 184 -23.00 -24.52 -0.25
C VAL A 184 -21.60 -25.14 -0.34
N GLN A 185 -20.64 -24.37 -0.80
CA GLN A 185 -19.28 -24.37 -0.23
C GLN A 185 -18.87 -22.95 0.19
N SER A 186 -19.80 -22.19 0.77
CA SER A 186 -19.42 -21.00 1.54
C SER A 186 -18.91 -21.47 2.91
N ASN A 187 -17.65 -21.18 3.21
CA ASN A 187 -17.05 -21.56 4.47
C ASN A 187 -17.65 -20.70 5.60
N GLN A 188 -18.68 -21.21 6.28
CA GLN A 188 -19.40 -20.52 7.36
C GLN A 188 -18.47 -19.95 8.43
N ILE A 189 -17.34 -20.61 8.70
CA ILE A 189 -16.36 -20.18 9.70
C ILE A 189 -15.69 -18.86 9.27
N VAL A 190 -15.29 -18.74 8.00
CA VAL A 190 -14.66 -17.52 7.46
C VAL A 190 -15.67 -16.37 7.44
N ASN A 191 -16.90 -16.62 6.96
CA ASN A 191 -17.95 -15.61 6.93
C ASN A 191 -18.32 -15.11 8.34
N TYR A 192 -18.34 -15.99 9.33
CA TYR A 192 -18.60 -15.63 10.73
C TYR A 192 -17.45 -14.82 11.34
N ILE A 193 -16.20 -15.11 10.99
CA ILE A 193 -15.02 -14.35 11.42
C ILE A 193 -15.01 -12.96 10.78
N ASP A 194 -15.21 -12.87 9.47
CA ASP A 194 -15.21 -11.60 8.73
C ASP A 194 -16.34 -10.67 9.22
N ALA A 195 -17.54 -11.21 9.43
CA ALA A 195 -18.66 -10.47 10.00
C ALA A 195 -18.38 -9.96 11.43
N ARG A 196 -17.61 -10.72 12.25
CA ARG A 196 -17.20 -10.27 13.58
C ARG A 196 -16.24 -9.08 13.54
N TYR A 197 -15.25 -9.10 12.64
CA TYR A 197 -14.32 -7.98 12.52
C TYR A 197 -15.00 -6.69 12.05
N VAL A 198 -15.91 -6.79 11.07
CA VAL A 198 -16.71 -5.64 10.62
C VAL A 198 -17.62 -5.12 11.74
N ARG A 199 -18.25 -6.03 12.49
CA ARG A 199 -19.13 -5.65 13.60
C ARG A 199 -18.35 -5.01 14.75
N MET A 200 -17.18 -5.53 15.09
CA MET A 200 -16.27 -4.95 16.09
C MET A 200 -15.77 -3.56 15.67
N TRP A 201 -15.39 -3.38 14.40
CA TRP A 201 -14.97 -2.07 13.87
C TRP A 201 -16.07 -1.00 13.99
N ARG A 202 -17.33 -1.38 13.69
CA ARG A 202 -18.49 -0.49 13.85
C ARG A 202 -18.85 -0.24 15.31
N LEU A 203 -18.75 -1.25 16.18
CA LEU A 203 -19.00 -1.11 17.62
C LEU A 203 -17.99 -0.18 18.30
N LEU A 204 -16.74 -0.14 17.81
CA LEU A 204 -15.71 0.80 18.25
C LEU A 204 -15.91 2.23 17.70
N GLY A 205 -17.03 2.51 17.02
CA GLY A 205 -17.33 3.83 16.46
C GLY A 205 -16.38 4.26 15.33
N SER A 206 -15.60 3.34 14.77
CA SER A 206 -14.57 3.67 13.79
C SER A 206 -15.21 3.85 12.41
N HIS A 207 -14.98 5.02 11.79
CA HIS A 207 -15.45 5.29 10.44
C HIS A 207 -14.74 4.40 9.42
N MET A 208 -15.49 3.82 8.48
CA MET A 208 -14.93 2.98 7.39
C MET A 208 -14.33 3.81 6.25
N HIS A 209 -14.70 5.09 6.20
CA HIS A 209 -14.22 6.07 5.25
C HIS A 209 -14.30 7.44 5.92
N ASP A 210 -13.36 8.32 5.58
CA ASP A 210 -13.43 9.72 5.99
C ASP A 210 -12.67 10.59 4.99
N ARG A 211 -13.01 11.87 4.95
CA ARG A 211 -12.43 12.85 4.04
C ARG A 211 -12.35 14.18 4.75
N SER A 212 -11.20 14.83 4.69
CA SER A 212 -11.07 16.16 5.31
C SER A 212 -11.77 17.28 4.53
N HIS A 213 -12.14 17.05 3.26
CA HIS A 213 -12.75 18.06 2.39
C HIS A 213 -13.93 17.48 1.59
N ALA A 214 -14.95 18.31 1.33
CA ALA A 214 -16.08 17.96 0.48
C ALA A 214 -15.63 17.85 -0.99
N VAL A 215 -15.83 16.69 -1.61
CA VAL A 215 -15.57 16.48 -3.05
C VAL A 215 -16.88 16.62 -3.80
N MET A 216 -17.02 17.69 -4.58
CA MET A 216 -18.15 17.87 -5.48
C MET A 216 -17.88 17.15 -6.81
N ARG A 217 -18.82 16.31 -7.24
CA ARG A 217 -18.80 15.74 -8.58
C ARG A 217 -19.14 16.85 -9.57
N LEU A 218 -18.16 17.27 -10.37
CA LEU A 218 -18.42 18.21 -11.45
C LEU A 218 -19.35 17.54 -12.48
N PRO A 219 -20.45 18.21 -12.90
CA PRO A 219 -21.27 17.71 -13.99
C PRO A 219 -20.41 17.64 -15.26
N VAL A 220 -20.30 16.44 -15.82
CA VAL A 220 -19.70 16.25 -17.15
C VAL A 220 -20.76 16.72 -18.14
N HIS A 221 -20.63 17.94 -18.65
CA HIS A 221 -21.36 18.34 -19.85
C HIS A 221 -20.74 17.60 -21.03
N HIS A 222 -21.49 16.67 -21.61
CA HIS A 222 -21.24 16.26 -22.99
C HIS A 222 -21.72 17.42 -23.88
N SER A 223 -20.80 18.03 -24.64
CA SER A 223 -21.17 18.90 -25.75
C SER A 223 -21.70 18.03 -26.90
N ASN A 224 -22.91 18.35 -27.35
CA ASN A 224 -23.46 17.88 -28.64
C ASN A 224 -22.54 18.29 -29.80
#